data_AF-A0A966J7V2-F1
#
_entry.id   AF-A0A966J7V2-F1
#
_cell.length_a   1.000
_cell.length_b   1.000
_cell.length_c   1.000
_cell.angle_alpha   90.00
_cell.angle_beta   90.00
_cell.angle_gamma   90.00
#
_symmetry.space_group_name_H-M   'P 1'
#
loop_
_entity.id
_entity.type
_entity.pdbx_description
1 polymer ?
#
loop_
_entity_poly.entity_id
_entity_poly.type
_entity_poly.pdbx_seq_one_letter_code
_entity_poly.pdbx_strand_id
1 'polypeptide(L)'
;TKKEAFVRLDPNKTGAVVLSGWRDTRLAPMKARDADVWVASIQSSTRFPDYWRVAFAAGALADSTQLSDANPNMNGVAWSAGSRLVSYVTEKGDSLQGALYLPAGYREGTSYPTLTFIYELQSDNLNAFYSPTYSSSPNALIGVHTSRGYAVFLPDIVYKLNDPGMSAVWSVVPAVKAAHPARRQGWRRRLQSGDHVLQHAAPAEQGRDPAGIRG
;
A
#
# COMPACT_ATOMS: atom_id res chain seq x y z
N THR A 1 11.77 -8.15 5.19
CA THR A 1 10.44 -8.43 5.76
C THR A 1 9.92 -7.15 6.39
N LYS A 2 8.62 -7.02 6.68
CA LYS A 2 8.05 -5.89 7.43
C LYS A 2 7.39 -6.40 8.71
N LYS A 3 8.11 -7.27 9.41
CA LYS A 3 7.64 -7.87 10.64
C LYS A 3 7.87 -6.90 11.79
N GLU A 4 6.96 -6.88 12.74
CA GLU A 4 7.10 -6.10 13.96
C GLU A 4 7.06 -7.00 15.19
N ALA A 5 7.63 -6.51 16.29
CA ALA A 5 7.61 -7.15 17.59
C ALA A 5 7.57 -6.08 18.69
N PHE A 6 6.98 -6.44 19.83
CA PHE A 6 7.19 -5.69 21.07
C PHE A 6 8.62 -5.95 21.53
N VAL A 7 9.37 -4.88 21.73
CA VAL A 7 10.74 -4.94 22.23
C VAL A 7 10.88 -4.07 23.47
N ARG A 8 11.68 -4.54 24.42
CA ARG A 8 12.08 -3.77 25.59
C ARG A 8 13.51 -3.29 25.43
N LEU A 9 13.69 -1.98 25.59
CA LEU A 9 15.00 -1.35 25.66
C LEU A 9 15.34 -1.12 27.14
N ASP A 10 16.58 -1.42 27.50
CA ASP A 10 17.15 -1.06 28.79
C ASP A 10 18.20 0.03 28.51
N PRO A 11 18.03 1.26 29.03
CA PRO A 11 18.95 2.37 28.70
C PRO A 11 20.39 2.11 29.15
N ASN A 12 20.60 1.18 30.08
CA ASN A 12 21.93 0.82 30.59
C ASN A 12 22.55 -0.39 29.88
N LYS A 13 21.85 -0.98 28.91
CA LYS A 13 22.33 -2.16 28.17
C LYS A 13 22.23 -1.93 26.67
N THR A 14 23.22 -2.44 25.95
CA THR A 14 23.16 -2.47 24.49
C THR A 14 22.18 -3.54 24.02
N GLY A 15 21.29 -3.17 23.10
CA GLY A 15 20.38 -4.09 22.43
C GLY A 15 18.94 -4.07 22.94
N ALA A 16 18.07 -4.75 22.22
CA ALA A 16 16.65 -4.84 22.50
C ALA A 16 16.25 -6.28 22.84
N VAL A 17 15.42 -6.47 23.86
CA VAL A 17 14.86 -7.78 24.22
C VAL A 17 13.51 -7.92 23.52
N VAL A 18 13.38 -8.92 22.64
CA VAL A 18 12.12 -9.23 21.96
C VAL A 18 11.16 -9.93 22.93
N LEU A 19 9.97 -9.35 23.11
CA LEU A 19 8.96 -9.84 24.06
C LEU A 19 7.87 -10.69 23.40
N SER A 20 7.48 -10.36 22.17
CA SER A 20 6.29 -10.95 21.51
C SER A 20 6.59 -11.93 20.38
N GLY A 21 7.86 -12.01 19.97
CA GLY A 21 8.26 -12.58 18.69
C GLY A 21 7.93 -11.66 17.51
N TRP A 22 8.60 -11.87 16.38
CA TRP A 22 8.40 -11.13 15.14
C TRP A 22 7.19 -11.64 14.35
N ARG A 23 6.30 -10.74 13.94
CA ARG A 23 5.02 -11.10 13.31
C ARG A 23 4.70 -10.21 12.12
N ASP A 24 3.97 -10.75 11.14
CA ASP A 24 3.46 -10.01 9.98
C ASP A 24 2.20 -9.22 10.35
N THR A 25 2.34 -8.34 11.33
CA THR A 25 1.31 -7.46 11.88
C THR A 25 1.93 -6.12 12.23
N ARG A 26 1.15 -5.05 12.16
CA ARG A 26 1.51 -3.75 12.72
C ARG A 26 1.02 -3.66 14.16
N LEU A 27 1.89 -3.19 15.04
CA LEU A 27 1.72 -3.20 16.49
C LEU A 27 1.87 -1.77 17.03
N ALA A 28 0.86 -1.28 17.74
CA ALA A 28 0.91 0.00 18.43
C ALA A 28 0.79 -0.21 19.95
N PRO A 29 1.93 -0.43 20.66
CA PRO A 29 1.95 -0.61 22.10
C PRO A 29 1.62 0.68 22.87
N MET A 30 0.92 0.51 23.98
CA MET A 30 0.71 1.51 25.03
C MET A 30 0.89 0.85 26.39
N LYS A 31 1.63 1.51 27.28
CA LYS A 31 1.79 1.08 28.68
C LYS A 31 0.91 1.95 29.58
N ALA A 32 0.22 1.34 30.53
CA ALA A 32 -0.43 2.09 31.59
C ALA A 32 0.61 2.89 32.41
N ARG A 33 0.22 4.10 32.84
CA ARG A 33 1.10 4.99 33.63
C ARG A 33 1.40 4.42 35.01
N ASP A 34 0.37 3.90 35.68
CA ASP A 34 0.41 3.56 37.11
C ASP A 34 0.20 2.06 37.38
N ALA A 35 0.27 1.22 36.35
CA ALA A 35 0.11 -0.23 36.47
C ALA A 35 1.00 -0.97 35.46
N ASP A 36 1.38 -2.21 35.77
CA ASP A 36 2.09 -3.07 34.82
C ASP A 36 1.11 -3.75 33.85
N VAL A 37 0.40 -2.92 33.10
CA VAL A 37 -0.58 -3.34 32.09
C VAL A 37 -0.21 -2.74 30.75
N TRP A 38 -0.28 -3.58 29.72
CA TRP A 38 -0.05 -3.18 28.34
C TRP A 38 -1.32 -3.35 27.53
N VAL A 39 -1.61 -2.33 26.73
CA VAL A 39 -2.64 -2.37 25.70
C VAL A 39 -1.96 -2.20 24.35
N ALA A 40 -2.42 -2.89 23.33
CA ALA A 40 -1.93 -2.67 21.99
C ALA A 40 -3.05 -2.72 20.96
N SER A 41 -2.95 -1.87 19.95
CA SER A 41 -3.64 -2.13 18.69
C SER A 41 -2.78 -3.07 17.85
N ILE A 42 -3.40 -4.14 17.38
CA ILE A 42 -2.75 -5.16 16.53
C ILE A 42 -3.52 -5.19 15.22
N GLN A 43 -2.85 -5.03 14.09
CA GLN A 43 -3.51 -5.04 12.80
C GLN A 43 -2.69 -5.76 11.74
N SER A 44 -3.38 -6.19 10.69
CA SER A 44 -2.79 -6.60 9.42
C SER A 44 -3.61 -5.97 8.31
N SER A 45 -3.23 -6.17 7.05
CA SER A 45 -4.06 -5.72 5.92
C SER A 45 -5.46 -6.35 5.88
N THR A 46 -5.71 -7.41 6.65
CA THR A 46 -7.00 -8.12 6.75
C THR A 46 -7.60 -8.15 8.16
N ARG A 47 -6.90 -7.63 9.18
CA ARG A 47 -7.33 -7.63 10.57
C ARG A 47 -7.51 -6.21 11.08
N PHE A 48 -8.73 -5.89 11.49
CA PHE A 48 -9.09 -4.59 12.04
C PHE A 48 -8.23 -4.24 13.29
N PRO A 49 -7.84 -2.97 13.48
CA PRO A 49 -6.97 -2.52 14.57
C PRO A 49 -7.66 -2.44 15.95
N ASP A 50 -8.36 -3.48 16.39
CA ASP A 50 -8.92 -3.54 17.74
C ASP A 50 -7.84 -3.46 18.82
N TYR A 51 -8.24 -2.99 20.01
CA TYR A 51 -7.39 -2.91 21.18
C TYR A 51 -7.42 -4.22 21.98
N TRP A 52 -6.23 -4.63 22.43
CA TRP A 52 -6.01 -5.84 23.20
C TRP A 52 -5.24 -5.51 24.46
N ARG A 53 -5.65 -6.02 25.62
CA ARG A 53 -4.74 -6.19 26.75
C ARG A 53 -3.75 -7.27 26.35
N VAL A 54 -2.45 -6.98 26.40
CA VAL A 54 -1.40 -7.93 26.00
C VAL A 54 -0.52 -8.28 27.18
N ALA A 55 -0.13 -9.56 27.26
CA ALA A 55 0.93 -10.04 28.14
C ALA A 55 1.99 -10.78 27.31
N PHE A 56 3.14 -11.03 27.92
CA PHE A 56 4.30 -11.64 27.25
C PHE A 56 4.80 -12.81 28.08
N ALA A 57 4.99 -13.97 27.46
CA ALA A 57 5.60 -15.14 28.09
C ALA A 57 6.47 -15.87 27.07
N ALA A 58 7.65 -16.32 27.50
CA ALA A 58 8.59 -17.09 26.67
C ALA A 58 8.88 -16.47 25.28
N GLY A 59 8.91 -15.14 25.18
CA GLY A 59 9.17 -14.43 23.91
C GLY A 59 7.98 -14.43 22.94
N ALA A 60 6.75 -14.66 23.42
CA ALA A 60 5.52 -14.62 22.64
C ALA A 60 4.45 -13.75 23.32
N LEU A 61 3.48 -13.27 22.52
CA LEU A 61 2.22 -12.76 23.08
C LEU A 61 1.49 -13.89 23.78
N ALA A 62 1.16 -13.69 25.05
CA ALA A 62 0.43 -14.61 25.91
C ALA A 62 -0.78 -13.90 26.54
N ASP A 63 -1.81 -14.67 26.90
CA ASP A 63 -2.99 -14.22 27.66
C ASP A 63 -3.64 -12.90 27.17
N SER A 64 -3.57 -12.65 25.86
CA SER A 64 -4.10 -11.45 25.23
C SER A 64 -5.62 -11.47 25.24
N THR A 65 -6.26 -10.41 25.76
CA THR A 65 -7.72 -10.28 25.82
C THR A 65 -8.16 -9.11 24.95
N GLN A 66 -9.11 -9.34 24.04
CA GLN A 66 -9.69 -8.27 23.22
C GLN A 66 -10.51 -7.33 24.11
N LEU A 67 -10.28 -6.03 23.97
CA LEU A 67 -10.94 -4.98 24.76
C LEU A 67 -11.97 -4.21 23.94
N SER A 68 -11.87 -4.24 22.60
CA SER A 68 -12.80 -3.57 21.70
C SER A 68 -13.28 -4.51 20.60
N ASP A 69 -14.52 -4.30 20.18
CA ASP A 69 -15.04 -4.70 18.87
C ASP A 69 -15.54 -3.41 18.21
N ALA A 70 -14.60 -2.67 17.61
CA ALA A 70 -14.85 -1.30 17.16
C ALA A 70 -15.41 -1.22 15.73
N ASN A 71 -15.47 -2.34 15.02
CA ASN A 71 -16.07 -2.41 13.69
C ASN A 71 -16.90 -3.69 13.51
N PRO A 72 -17.95 -3.90 14.32
CA PRO A 72 -18.78 -5.11 14.25
C PRO A 72 -19.56 -5.21 12.92
N ASN A 73 -19.74 -4.07 12.25
CA ASN A 73 -20.48 -3.95 11.00
C ASN A 73 -19.61 -4.22 9.75
N MET A 74 -18.53 -5.01 9.86
CA MET A 74 -17.74 -5.45 8.71
C MET A 74 -18.50 -6.38 7.75
N ASN A 75 -19.70 -6.82 8.13
CA ASN A 75 -20.56 -7.69 7.33
C ASN A 75 -21.09 -6.97 6.08
N GLY A 76 -21.01 -7.63 4.92
CA GLY A 76 -21.53 -7.12 3.65
C GLY A 76 -20.55 -6.23 2.85
N VAL A 77 -19.33 -6.00 3.36
CA VAL A 77 -18.27 -5.30 2.63
C VAL A 77 -17.25 -6.29 2.06
N ALA A 78 -16.85 -6.09 0.80
CA ALA A 78 -15.78 -6.85 0.19
C ALA A 78 -14.42 -6.28 0.66
N TRP A 79 -13.67 -7.04 1.45
CA TRP A 79 -12.39 -6.61 2.01
C TRP A 79 -11.21 -7.03 1.15
N SER A 80 -10.10 -6.27 1.22
CA SER A 80 -8.81 -6.69 0.67
C SER A 80 -8.50 -8.14 1.06
N ALA A 81 -8.02 -8.93 0.10
CA ALA A 81 -7.60 -10.31 0.37
C ALA A 81 -6.26 -10.40 1.11
N GLY A 82 -5.59 -9.27 1.33
CA GLY A 82 -4.31 -9.16 2.02
C GLY A 82 -3.33 -8.27 1.28
N SER A 83 -2.06 -8.39 1.64
CA SER A 83 -0.99 -7.59 1.07
C SER A 83 0.25 -8.44 0.79
N ARG A 84 1.09 -7.98 -0.14
CA ARG A 84 2.34 -8.62 -0.53
C ARG A 84 3.45 -7.61 -0.61
N LEU A 85 4.63 -8.00 -0.16
CA LEU A 85 5.84 -7.18 -0.28
C LEU A 85 6.48 -7.45 -1.64
N VAL A 86 6.68 -6.40 -2.42
CA VAL A 86 7.36 -6.46 -3.73
C VAL A 86 8.74 -5.85 -3.57
N SER A 87 9.79 -6.62 -3.83
CA SER A 87 11.17 -6.11 -3.82
C SER A 87 11.61 -5.74 -5.24
N TYR A 88 12.36 -4.65 -5.38
CA TYR A 88 12.89 -4.19 -6.67
C TYR A 88 14.18 -3.39 -6.48
N VAL A 89 14.89 -3.18 -7.59
CA VAL A 89 16.09 -2.35 -7.66
C VAL A 89 15.77 -1.13 -8.52
N THR A 90 16.09 0.06 -8.01
CA THR A 90 15.89 1.31 -8.75
C THR A 90 16.87 1.45 -9.91
N GLU A 91 16.63 2.40 -10.81
CA GLU A 91 17.58 2.71 -11.88
C GLU A 91 18.93 3.26 -11.36
N LYS A 92 18.99 3.64 -10.08
CA LYS A 92 20.22 4.08 -9.39
C LYS A 92 20.87 3.00 -8.54
N GLY A 93 20.37 1.76 -8.58
CA GLY A 93 20.96 0.61 -7.86
C GLY A 93 20.50 0.46 -6.41
N ASP A 94 19.65 1.36 -5.91
CA ASP A 94 19.07 1.25 -4.57
C ASP A 94 18.11 0.04 -4.51
N SER A 95 18.26 -0.83 -3.52
CA SER A 95 17.36 -1.96 -3.27
C SER A 95 16.18 -1.52 -2.40
N LEU A 96 14.99 -1.50 -2.97
CA LEU A 96 13.77 -0.98 -2.34
C LEU A 96 12.64 -2.01 -2.30
N GLN A 97 11.57 -1.65 -1.60
CA GLN A 97 10.37 -2.47 -1.46
C GLN A 97 9.11 -1.67 -1.76
N GLY A 98 7.98 -2.35 -1.90
CA GLY A 98 6.67 -1.75 -2.03
C GLY A 98 5.59 -2.66 -1.46
N ALA A 99 4.51 -2.06 -0.95
CA ALA A 99 3.35 -2.79 -0.47
C ALA A 99 2.31 -2.92 -1.60
N LEU A 100 1.98 -4.15 -1.99
CA LEU A 100 0.92 -4.47 -2.94
C LEU A 100 -0.29 -4.99 -2.18
N TYR A 101 -1.35 -4.20 -2.13
CA TYR A 101 -2.65 -4.59 -1.61
C TYR A 101 -3.45 -5.35 -2.67
N LEU A 102 -3.98 -6.50 -2.27
CA LEU A 102 -4.72 -7.40 -3.14
C LEU A 102 -6.20 -7.02 -3.15
N PRO A 103 -6.86 -7.09 -4.32
CA PRO A 103 -8.29 -6.83 -4.40
C PRO A 103 -9.09 -7.86 -3.60
N ALA A 104 -10.30 -7.49 -3.23
CA ALA A 104 -11.27 -8.41 -2.68
C ALA A 104 -11.52 -9.58 -3.65
N GLY A 105 -11.60 -10.81 -3.12
CA GLY A 105 -11.77 -12.01 -3.93
C GLY A 105 -10.58 -12.34 -4.83
N TYR A 106 -9.38 -11.87 -4.50
CA TYR A 106 -8.14 -12.19 -5.22
C TYR A 106 -8.00 -13.70 -5.52
N ARG A 107 -7.67 -14.01 -6.77
CA ARG A 107 -7.35 -15.35 -7.27
C ARG A 107 -5.99 -15.31 -7.94
N GLU A 108 -5.12 -16.22 -7.54
CA GLU A 108 -3.81 -16.36 -8.17
C GLU A 108 -3.94 -16.63 -9.68
N GLY A 109 -3.02 -16.05 -10.46
CA GLY A 109 -3.05 -16.16 -11.93
C GLY A 109 -4.04 -15.22 -12.64
N THR A 110 -4.92 -14.52 -11.91
CA THR A 110 -5.84 -13.53 -12.48
C THR A 110 -5.18 -12.15 -12.59
N SER A 111 -5.46 -11.41 -13.67
CA SER A 111 -4.99 -10.04 -13.85
C SER A 111 -6.01 -9.05 -13.28
N TYR A 112 -5.51 -8.03 -12.58
CA TYR A 112 -6.33 -7.01 -11.93
C TYR A 112 -5.87 -5.61 -12.36
N PRO A 113 -6.81 -4.66 -12.57
CA PRO A 113 -6.43 -3.26 -12.73
C PRO A 113 -5.69 -2.81 -11.48
N THR A 114 -4.56 -2.14 -11.65
CA THR A 114 -3.66 -1.77 -10.55
C THR A 114 -3.50 -0.26 -10.49
N LEU A 115 -3.80 0.32 -9.33
CA LEU A 115 -3.52 1.72 -9.04
C LEU A 115 -2.19 1.81 -8.33
N THR A 116 -1.31 2.72 -8.77
CA THR A 116 -0.02 2.95 -8.10
C THR A 116 -0.06 4.27 -7.38
N PHE A 117 0.11 4.25 -6.06
CA PHE A 117 0.21 5.45 -5.24
C PHE A 117 1.67 5.77 -4.95
N ILE A 118 2.15 6.89 -5.48
CA ILE A 118 3.58 7.25 -5.50
C ILE A 118 3.89 8.33 -4.46
N TYR A 119 4.40 7.95 -3.29
CA TYR A 119 4.71 8.90 -2.23
C TYR A 119 5.76 8.38 -1.26
N GLU A 120 6.93 9.00 -1.19
CA GLU A 120 7.97 8.69 -0.18
C GLU A 120 8.20 7.16 0.02
N LEU A 121 8.36 6.71 1.28
CA LEU A 121 8.46 5.31 1.66
C LEU A 121 7.10 4.81 2.14
N GLN A 122 6.57 3.77 1.51
CA GLN A 122 5.23 3.22 1.80
C GLN A 122 5.25 1.75 2.17
N SER A 123 6.33 1.02 1.93
CA SER A 123 6.41 -0.41 2.19
C SER A 123 6.25 -0.77 3.67
N ASP A 124 6.51 0.18 4.58
CA ASP A 124 6.22 0.05 6.01
C ASP A 124 4.72 -0.05 6.32
N ASN A 125 3.87 0.41 5.40
CA ASN A 125 2.44 0.22 5.50
C ASN A 125 2.01 -1.20 5.10
N LEU A 126 2.88 -2.18 4.86
CA LEU A 126 2.48 -3.54 4.42
C LEU A 126 1.36 -4.17 5.26
N ASN A 127 1.41 -3.98 6.58
CA ASN A 127 0.46 -4.56 7.52
C ASN A 127 -0.63 -3.58 7.99
N ALA A 128 -0.75 -2.41 7.35
CA ALA A 128 -1.78 -1.44 7.70
C ALA A 128 -3.17 -1.93 7.24
N PHE A 129 -4.16 -1.76 8.11
CA PHE A 129 -5.56 -2.00 7.77
C PHE A 129 -6.16 -0.73 7.18
N TYR A 130 -6.82 -0.85 6.02
CA TYR A 130 -7.50 0.28 5.38
C TYR A 130 -8.99 -0.01 5.25
N SER A 131 -9.80 0.66 6.08
CA SER A 131 -11.25 0.65 5.94
C SER A 131 -11.68 1.33 4.63
N PRO A 132 -12.63 0.76 3.88
CA PRO A 132 -13.29 1.46 2.79
C PRO A 132 -14.02 2.69 3.34
N THR A 133 -13.43 3.87 3.15
CA THR A 133 -13.98 5.16 3.60
C THR A 133 -13.94 6.16 2.46
N TYR A 134 -14.89 7.09 2.46
CA TYR A 134 -14.83 8.25 1.57
C TYR A 134 -13.93 9.30 2.22
N SER A 135 -12.79 9.58 1.57
CA SER A 135 -11.80 10.54 2.06
C SER A 135 -11.11 11.21 0.87
N SER A 136 -10.62 12.43 1.07
CA SER A 136 -9.72 13.10 0.13
C SER A 136 -8.29 12.57 0.19
N SER A 137 -7.94 11.82 1.24
CA SER A 137 -6.61 11.21 1.39
C SER A 137 -6.49 9.96 0.50
N PRO A 138 -5.51 9.90 -0.41
CA PRO A 138 -5.31 8.72 -1.27
C PRO A 138 -5.10 7.43 -0.48
N ASN A 139 -4.40 7.49 0.66
CA ASN A 139 -4.19 6.33 1.53
C ASN A 139 -5.50 5.80 2.13
N ALA A 140 -6.43 6.70 2.48
CA ALA A 140 -7.73 6.31 3.01
C ALA A 140 -8.63 5.66 1.94
N LEU A 141 -8.32 5.87 0.65
CA LEU A 141 -9.06 5.26 -0.46
C LEU A 141 -8.57 3.84 -0.81
N ILE A 142 -7.47 3.34 -0.24
CA ILE A 142 -6.94 1.98 -0.54
C ILE A 142 -8.01 0.91 -0.29
N GLY A 143 -8.74 1.01 0.83
CA GLY A 143 -9.84 0.11 1.16
C GLY A 143 -10.96 0.13 0.11
N VAL A 144 -11.34 1.32 -0.38
CA VAL A 144 -12.39 1.47 -1.41
C VAL A 144 -11.97 0.82 -2.73
N HIS A 145 -10.73 1.03 -3.17
CA HIS A 145 -10.26 0.49 -4.44
C HIS A 145 -10.10 -1.04 -4.40
N THR A 146 -9.54 -1.57 -3.33
CA THR A 146 -9.41 -3.03 -3.13
C THR A 146 -10.77 -3.71 -3.06
N SER A 147 -11.74 -3.09 -2.38
CA SER A 147 -13.13 -3.54 -2.35
C SER A 147 -13.80 -3.56 -3.73
N ARG A 148 -13.39 -2.66 -4.62
CA ARG A 148 -13.89 -2.55 -6.01
C ARG A 148 -13.08 -3.36 -7.03
N GLY A 149 -12.24 -4.28 -6.59
CA GLY A 149 -11.52 -5.20 -7.47
C GLY A 149 -10.21 -4.65 -8.07
N TYR A 150 -9.70 -3.52 -7.57
CA TYR A 150 -8.38 -3.01 -7.94
C TYR A 150 -7.30 -3.55 -7.00
N ALA A 151 -6.15 -3.90 -7.56
CA ALA A 151 -4.94 -3.97 -6.75
C ALA A 151 -4.42 -2.55 -6.50
N VAL A 152 -3.82 -2.30 -5.35
CA VAL A 152 -3.22 -0.99 -5.04
C VAL A 152 -1.77 -1.18 -4.65
N PHE A 153 -0.87 -0.58 -5.40
CA PHE A 153 0.57 -0.70 -5.22
C PHE A 153 1.17 0.59 -4.67
N LEU A 154 1.92 0.48 -3.58
CA LEU A 154 2.58 1.58 -2.91
C LEU A 154 4.11 1.32 -2.92
N PRO A 155 4.82 1.72 -3.98
CA PRO A 155 6.27 1.60 -4.06
C PRO A 155 6.98 2.62 -3.15
N ASP A 156 8.13 2.24 -2.62
CA ASP A 156 9.09 3.16 -1.99
C ASP A 156 9.80 4.04 -3.03
N ILE A 157 10.05 5.27 -2.65
CA ILE A 157 10.78 6.27 -3.41
C ILE A 157 11.86 6.82 -2.50
N VAL A 158 13.11 6.76 -2.98
CA VAL A 158 14.24 7.43 -2.33
C VAL A 158 14.66 8.62 -3.16
N TYR A 159 14.81 9.76 -2.50
CA TYR A 159 15.10 11.03 -3.16
C TYR A 159 16.60 11.31 -3.16
N LYS A 160 17.11 11.73 -4.32
CA LYS A 160 18.42 12.37 -4.44
C LYS A 160 18.25 13.88 -4.30
N LEU A 161 19.25 14.51 -3.70
CA LEU A 161 19.25 15.95 -3.43
C LEU A 161 19.02 16.73 -4.74
N ASN A 162 18.10 17.69 -4.70
CA ASN A 162 17.73 18.57 -5.81
C ASN A 162 17.17 17.87 -7.06
N ASP A 163 16.77 16.60 -6.98
CA ASP A 163 16.17 15.90 -8.13
C ASP A 163 14.96 15.02 -7.75
N PRO A 164 13.90 15.59 -7.14
CA PRO A 164 12.76 14.81 -6.67
C PRO A 164 11.94 14.18 -7.81
N GLY A 165 11.86 14.86 -8.96
CA GLY A 165 11.14 14.38 -10.14
C GLY A 165 11.78 13.12 -10.71
N MET A 166 13.08 13.14 -11.01
CA MET A 166 13.73 11.95 -11.56
C MET A 166 13.90 10.87 -10.50
N SER A 167 14.08 11.22 -9.23
CA SER A 167 14.09 10.23 -8.14
C SER A 167 12.81 9.40 -8.11
N ALA A 168 11.65 10.03 -8.33
CA ALA A 168 10.40 9.31 -8.47
C ALA A 168 10.41 8.40 -9.70
N VAL A 169 10.87 8.87 -10.86
CA VAL A 169 10.97 8.05 -12.09
C VAL A 169 11.87 6.82 -11.88
N TRP A 170 13.08 7.04 -11.36
CA TRP A 170 14.08 6.01 -11.11
C TRP A 170 13.61 4.96 -10.10
N SER A 171 12.71 5.33 -9.19
CA SER A 171 12.15 4.42 -8.19
C SER A 171 10.90 3.71 -8.70
N VAL A 172 9.92 4.46 -9.22
CA VAL A 172 8.57 3.96 -9.54
C VAL A 172 8.56 3.10 -10.79
N VAL A 173 9.29 3.47 -11.85
CA VAL A 173 9.24 2.73 -13.12
C VAL A 173 9.73 1.28 -12.94
N PRO A 174 10.88 1.01 -12.28
CA PRO A 174 11.27 -0.35 -11.92
C PRO A 174 10.26 -1.05 -10.98
N ALA A 175 9.71 -0.32 -10.01
CA ALA A 175 8.75 -0.87 -9.06
C ALA A 175 7.49 -1.40 -9.73
N VAL A 176 6.89 -0.63 -10.65
CA VAL A 176 5.69 -1.04 -11.40
C VAL A 176 5.98 -2.26 -12.29
N LYS A 177 7.17 -2.30 -12.92
CA LYS A 177 7.62 -3.48 -13.68
C LYS A 177 7.76 -4.72 -12.79
N ALA A 178 8.19 -4.56 -11.54
CA ALA A 178 8.31 -5.66 -10.59
C ALA A 178 6.95 -6.13 -10.06
N ALA A 179 6.02 -5.20 -9.79
CA ALA A 179 4.66 -5.51 -9.31
C ALA A 179 3.78 -6.14 -10.41
N HIS A 180 4.03 -5.78 -11.66
CA HIS A 180 3.41 -6.40 -12.82
C HIS A 180 4.48 -7.15 -13.63
N PRO A 181 4.86 -8.38 -13.22
CA PRO A 181 5.69 -9.23 -14.07
C PRO A 181 4.85 -9.62 -15.28
N ALA A 182 4.80 -8.72 -16.27
CA ALA A 182 4.11 -8.95 -17.52
C ALA A 182 4.60 -10.29 -18.07
N ARG A 183 3.66 -11.12 -18.53
CA ARG A 183 3.94 -12.12 -19.56
C ARG A 183 4.72 -11.39 -20.65
N ARG A 184 6.05 -11.57 -20.69
CA ARG A 184 7.02 -10.76 -21.45
C ARG A 184 6.78 -10.72 -22.98
N GLN A 185 5.70 -11.30 -23.50
CA GLN A 185 5.52 -11.58 -24.92
C GLN A 185 4.43 -10.76 -25.64
N GLY A 186 3.55 -10.05 -24.93
CA GLY A 186 2.41 -9.35 -25.55
C GLY A 186 2.65 -7.87 -25.89
N TRP A 187 3.15 -7.09 -24.93
CA TRP A 187 3.23 -5.63 -25.05
C TRP A 187 4.33 -5.13 -25.99
N ARG A 188 5.48 -5.82 -26.09
CA ARG A 188 6.53 -5.47 -27.06
C ARG A 188 6.10 -5.66 -28.51
N ARG A 189 5.19 -6.61 -28.77
CA ARG A 189 4.72 -6.92 -30.13
C ARG A 189 3.82 -5.81 -30.69
N ARG A 190 3.03 -5.16 -29.84
CA ARG A 190 2.08 -4.10 -30.23
C ARG A 190 2.75 -2.74 -30.51
N LEU A 191 3.89 -2.46 -29.88
CA LEU A 191 4.67 -1.25 -30.17
C LEU A 191 5.55 -1.39 -31.43
N GLN A 192 5.79 -2.62 -31.89
CA GLN A 192 6.56 -2.89 -33.10
C GLN A 192 5.69 -3.14 -34.35
N SER A 193 4.39 -3.39 -34.20
CA SER A 193 3.51 -3.71 -35.34
C SER A 193 2.95 -2.49 -36.09
N GLY A 194 3.21 -1.25 -35.66
CA GLY A 194 2.84 -0.07 -36.44
C GLY A 194 1.33 0.07 -36.71
N ASP A 195 0.46 -0.57 -35.90
CA ASP A 195 -0.97 -0.43 -36.05
C ASP A 195 -1.39 0.97 -35.62
N HIS A 196 -1.79 1.75 -36.62
CA HIS A 196 -2.21 3.14 -36.51
C HIS A 196 -3.15 3.36 -35.32
N VAL A 197 -2.70 4.17 -34.36
CA VAL A 197 -3.58 4.77 -33.37
C VAL A 197 -4.55 5.67 -34.13
N LEU A 198 -5.80 5.22 -34.26
CA LEU A 198 -6.91 6.09 -34.64
C LEU A 198 -7.02 7.15 -33.54
N GLN A 199 -6.45 8.32 -33.80
CA GLN A 199 -6.72 9.52 -33.01
C GLN A 199 -8.18 9.91 -33.26
N HIS A 200 -9.00 9.81 -32.23
CA HIS A 200 -10.31 10.41 -32.23
C HIS A 200 -10.11 11.93 -32.08
N ALA A 201 -10.02 12.64 -33.20
CA ALA A 201 -10.03 14.09 -33.22
C ALA A 201 -11.44 14.58 -32.84
N ALA A 202 -11.52 15.49 -31.87
CA ALA A 202 -12.74 16.24 -31.61
C ALA A 202 -13.08 17.11 -32.85
N PRO A 203 -14.36 17.26 -33.25
CA PRO A 203 -14.70 18.12 -34.38
C PRO A 203 -14.31 19.57 -34.06
N ALA A 204 -13.59 20.19 -34.98
CA ALA A 204 -13.29 21.62 -34.94
C ALA A 204 -14.59 22.43 -34.92
N GLU A 205 -14.68 23.39 -34.00
CA GLU A 205 -15.68 24.45 -34.08
C GLU A 205 -15.55 25.14 -35.44
N GLN A 206 -16.60 25.05 -36.26
CA GLN A 206 -16.68 25.80 -37.50
C GLN A 206 -16.69 27.29 -37.15
N GLY A 207 -15.62 27.96 -37.57
CA GLY A 207 -15.52 29.41 -37.53
C GLY A 207 -16.71 30.05 -38.23
N ARG A 208 -17.32 31.02 -37.55
CA ARG A 208 -18.19 32.00 -38.20
C ARG A 208 -17.36 32.77 -39.21
N ASP A 209 -17.76 32.67 -40.47
CA ASP A 209 -17.20 33.39 -41.61
C ASP A 209 -17.44 34.91 -41.48
N PRO A 210 -16.48 35.78 -41.83
CA PRO A 210 -16.65 37.21 -41.83
C PRO A 210 -17.12 37.69 -43.22
N ALA A 211 -18.35 38.19 -43.30
CA ALA A 211 -18.80 38.96 -44.45
C ALA A 211 -19.53 40.22 -43.97
N GLY A 212 -18.88 41.37 -44.15
CA GLY A 212 -19.57 42.66 -44.12
C GLY A 212 -20.27 42.91 -45.46
N ILE A 213 -21.30 43.77 -45.44
CA ILE A 213 -21.56 44.90 -46.36
C ILE A 213 -23.01 45.41 -46.18
N ARG A 214 -23.10 46.71 -45.80
CA ARG A 214 -24.10 47.75 -46.11
C ARG A 214 -25.58 47.56 -45.75
N GLY A 215 -26.11 48.61 -45.13
CA GLY A 215 -27.52 48.89 -44.82
C GLY A 215 -27.61 49.90 -43.70
#